data_AF-A0A832MVG2-F1
#
_entry.id   AF-A0A832MVG2-F1
#
_cell.length_a   1.000
_cell.length_b   1.000
_cell.length_c   1.000
_cell.angle_alpha   90.00
_cell.angle_beta   90.00
_cell.angle_gamma   90.00
#
_symmetry.space_group_name_H-M   'P 1'
#
loop_
_entity.id
_entity.type
_entity.pdbx_description
1 polymer ?
#
loop_
_entity_poly.entity_id
_entity_poly.type
_entity_poly.pdbx_seq_one_letter_code
_entity_poly.pdbx_strand_id
1 'polypeptide(L)'
;LRFLVIGVFRGSDGGPPVNGRPDHNAFYIDDVVIKKIRISEEIQDVAFFCKYNKDESIEKFPDIGGVVCHFSTNSSEVHSNEKIVLDSFAHRLKRNPKIVFTVIGHTDGQGDNHIELSRERIASVLKYLKEIHKIPEFRFVKIYAGNTMPIANDETENGRRLNRRVEFIQSDYDLPSVFYRNLLLSVENGDIDRAYKILFAWLHIVKDKYKMLMYFDPRIEAMRKDQRWEQVTKRIKKSYDNLIRPELAFTLDSLWAEDQKPRTLRYRIENLNTYIKEFDEGDPKWDVFFEISSDSVIYRDSQIFLFVDSVVANKGWPKISEVGPRPAKVVFLATTHSNDTTALSGYIPIVESRCMEGEAEWYWYATMYDRLATLKGLPQKYGTQYRLLGGHDNKKELFPLEDKSKVNEWRAKIGMPPIRID
;
A
#
# COMPACT_ATOMS: atom_id res chain seq x y z
N LEU A 1 -19.19 -34.54 -8.88
CA LEU A 1 -17.95 -34.89 -8.15
C LEU A 1 -17.65 -33.74 -7.19
N ARG A 2 -17.68 -33.99 -5.87
CA ARG A 2 -17.17 -33.02 -4.89
C ARG A 2 -15.68 -33.29 -4.74
N PHE A 3 -14.85 -32.45 -5.33
CA PHE A 3 -13.40 -32.50 -5.14
C PHE A 3 -13.05 -31.57 -3.98
N LEU A 4 -12.26 -32.06 -3.03
CA LEU A 4 -11.50 -31.24 -2.09
C LEU A 4 -10.11 -31.08 -2.70
N VAL A 5 -9.73 -29.86 -3.08
CA VAL A 5 -8.36 -29.55 -3.50
C VAL A 5 -7.57 -29.22 -2.24
N ILE A 6 -6.72 -30.15 -1.81
CA ILE A 6 -5.64 -29.88 -0.85
C ILE A 6 -4.37 -30.44 -1.47
N GLY A 7 -3.39 -29.57 -1.68
CA GLY A 7 -2.11 -29.96 -2.23
C GLY A 7 -1.20 -28.78 -2.48
N VAL A 8 -0.70 -28.17 -1.40
CA VAL A 8 0.66 -27.65 -1.42
C VAL A 8 1.54 -28.88 -1.23
N PHE A 9 2.21 -29.35 -2.28
CA PHE A 9 3.17 -30.44 -2.12
C PHE A 9 4.38 -29.87 -1.40
N ARG A 10 4.73 -30.53 -0.30
CA ARG A 10 5.93 -30.24 0.45
C ARG A 10 7.13 -30.58 -0.43
N GLY A 11 8.08 -29.67 -0.58
CA GLY A 11 9.42 -30.04 -1.04
C GLY A 11 10.05 -31.06 -0.07
N SER A 12 11.26 -31.51 -0.36
CA SER A 12 12.04 -32.36 0.58
C SER A 12 12.26 -31.71 1.96
N ASP A 13 11.92 -30.44 2.10
CA ASP A 13 11.98 -29.56 3.26
C ASP A 13 10.63 -29.39 4.00
N GLY A 14 9.57 -30.08 3.59
CA GLY A 14 8.33 -30.10 4.37
C GLY A 14 7.42 -28.87 4.20
N GLY A 15 7.75 -27.93 3.32
CA GLY A 15 6.97 -26.71 3.04
C GLY A 15 6.65 -26.53 1.55
N PRO A 16 5.71 -25.62 1.18
CA PRO A 16 5.52 -25.22 -0.22
C PRO A 16 6.85 -24.79 -0.84
N PRO A 17 7.19 -25.20 -2.08
CA PRO A 17 8.27 -24.59 -2.83
C PRO A 17 7.89 -23.14 -3.16
N VAL A 18 8.29 -22.20 -2.30
CA VAL A 18 8.09 -20.76 -2.52
C VAL A 18 9.38 -20.19 -3.11
N ASN A 19 9.40 -19.97 -4.42
CA ASN A 19 10.46 -19.20 -5.06
C ASN A 19 10.13 -17.71 -4.97
N GLY A 20 10.82 -17.00 -4.08
CA GLY A 20 10.69 -15.54 -3.96
C GLY A 20 11.46 -14.80 -5.07
N ARG A 21 10.85 -13.78 -5.66
CA ARG A 21 11.58 -12.63 -6.24
C ARG A 21 11.51 -11.46 -5.25
N PRO A 22 12.46 -10.50 -5.31
CA PRO A 22 12.51 -9.39 -4.34
C PRO A 22 11.37 -8.37 -4.54
N ASP A 23 10.64 -8.47 -5.65
CA ASP A 23 9.70 -7.46 -6.09
C ASP A 23 8.34 -8.13 -6.36
N HIS A 24 7.37 -7.85 -5.47
CA HIS A 24 5.94 -8.10 -5.58
C HIS A 24 5.37 -9.46 -5.13
N ASN A 25 4.22 -9.34 -4.45
CA ASN A 25 3.34 -10.37 -3.88
C ASN A 25 2.74 -11.32 -4.94
N ALA A 26 3.57 -12.11 -5.62
CA ALA A 26 3.12 -13.22 -6.45
C ALA A 26 3.71 -14.54 -5.94
N PHE A 27 2.84 -15.48 -5.61
CA PHE A 27 3.18 -16.87 -5.31
C PHE A 27 2.67 -17.73 -6.47
N TYR A 28 3.49 -18.64 -6.99
CA TYR A 28 3.06 -19.68 -7.92
C TYR A 28 2.93 -21.00 -7.17
N ILE A 29 1.88 -21.75 -7.44
CA ILE A 29 1.74 -23.14 -6.98
C ILE A 29 2.19 -24.01 -8.14
N ASP A 30 3.31 -24.71 -7.97
CA ASP A 30 3.78 -25.72 -8.92
C ASP A 30 3.44 -27.13 -8.41
N ASP A 31 3.50 -28.13 -9.30
CA ASP A 31 3.31 -29.57 -8.98
C ASP A 31 1.96 -29.97 -8.35
N VAL A 32 0.82 -29.57 -8.93
CA VAL A 32 -0.50 -29.98 -8.41
C VAL A 32 -0.87 -31.41 -8.84
N VAL A 33 -1.07 -32.32 -7.87
CA VAL A 33 -1.66 -33.65 -8.10
C VAL A 33 -3.08 -33.74 -7.52
N ILE A 34 -4.03 -34.19 -8.33
CA ILE A 34 -5.42 -34.43 -7.92
C ILE A 34 -5.60 -35.89 -7.54
N LYS A 35 -5.98 -36.17 -6.30
CA LYS A 35 -6.34 -37.52 -5.84
C LYS A 35 -7.78 -37.60 -5.35
N LYS A 36 -8.44 -38.71 -5.67
CA LYS A 36 -9.77 -39.04 -5.16
C LYS A 36 -9.63 -39.73 -3.81
N ILE A 37 -10.11 -39.09 -2.74
CA ILE A 37 -10.14 -39.65 -1.39
C ILE A 37 -11.54 -40.16 -1.04
N ARG A 38 -11.60 -41.27 -0.29
CA ARG A 38 -12.81 -41.73 0.39
C ARG A 38 -12.78 -41.18 1.80
N ILE A 39 -13.77 -40.37 2.15
CA ILE A 39 -13.87 -39.78 3.49
C ILE A 39 -14.39 -40.89 4.42
N SER A 40 -13.51 -41.59 5.11
CA SER A 40 -13.87 -42.58 6.13
C SER A 40 -13.18 -42.37 7.48
N GLU A 41 -12.37 -41.32 7.63
CA GLU A 41 -11.74 -40.94 8.89
C GLU A 41 -12.10 -39.49 9.23
N GLU A 42 -12.39 -39.23 10.51
CA GLU A 42 -12.57 -37.88 11.03
C GLU A 42 -11.30 -37.06 10.76
N ILE A 43 -11.47 -35.93 10.08
CA ILE A 43 -10.40 -34.96 9.87
C ILE A 43 -10.07 -34.39 11.25
N GLN A 44 -8.93 -34.78 11.83
CA GLN A 44 -8.41 -34.12 13.02
C GLN A 44 -8.22 -32.62 12.73
N ASP A 45 -8.56 -31.77 13.70
CA ASP A 45 -8.43 -30.32 13.62
C ASP A 45 -7.01 -29.94 13.15
N VAL A 46 -6.91 -29.49 11.90
CA VAL A 46 -5.67 -28.95 11.37
C VAL A 46 -5.51 -27.55 11.97
N ALA A 47 -4.48 -27.37 12.80
CA ALA A 47 -4.10 -26.06 13.29
C ALA A 47 -3.83 -25.13 12.09
N PHE A 48 -4.64 -24.07 11.95
CA PHE A 48 -4.48 -23.06 10.92
C PHE A 48 -3.36 -22.09 11.33
N PHE A 49 -2.15 -22.34 10.84
CA PHE A 49 -0.96 -21.52 11.16
C PHE A 49 -0.85 -20.23 10.34
N CYS A 50 -1.76 -20.00 9.40
CA CYS A 50 -1.80 -18.80 8.59
C CYS A 50 -3.25 -18.34 8.50
N LYS A 51 -3.59 -17.21 9.12
CA LYS A 51 -4.81 -16.48 8.73
C LYS A 51 -4.52 -15.88 7.36
N TYR A 52 -5.05 -16.48 6.31
CA TYR A 52 -5.22 -15.76 5.05
C TYR A 52 -6.08 -14.54 5.35
N ASN A 53 -5.46 -13.35 5.36
CA ASN A 53 -6.21 -12.10 5.42
C ASN A 53 -6.94 -11.99 4.08
N LYS A 54 -8.20 -12.47 4.08
CA LYS A 54 -9.14 -12.37 2.95
C LYS A 54 -9.27 -10.93 2.43
N ASP A 55 -8.89 -9.97 3.26
CA ASP A 55 -8.90 -8.53 3.02
C ASP A 55 -7.87 -8.03 1.99
N GLU A 56 -6.99 -8.91 1.48
CA GLU A 56 -5.98 -8.61 0.45
C GLU A 56 -6.30 -9.20 -0.93
N SER A 57 -7.49 -9.78 -1.15
CA SER A 57 -7.90 -10.11 -2.52
C SER A 57 -7.98 -8.81 -3.33
N ILE A 58 -7.13 -8.67 -4.34
CA ILE A 58 -7.24 -7.60 -5.34
C ILE A 58 -8.64 -7.70 -5.93
N GLU A 59 -9.49 -6.69 -5.69
CA GLU A 59 -10.83 -6.63 -6.25
C GLU A 59 -10.67 -6.56 -7.78
N LYS A 60 -10.90 -7.68 -8.47
CA LYS A 60 -10.82 -7.74 -9.92
C LYS A 60 -12.08 -7.14 -10.50
N PHE A 61 -11.93 -6.04 -11.23
CA PHE A 61 -13.03 -5.44 -11.97
C PHE A 61 -13.16 -6.09 -13.35
N PRO A 62 -14.39 -6.23 -13.89
CA PRO A 62 -14.56 -6.64 -15.28
C PRO A 62 -13.92 -5.60 -16.21
N ASP A 63 -13.34 -6.05 -17.32
CA ASP A 63 -12.98 -5.15 -18.40
C ASP A 63 -14.25 -4.67 -19.09
N ILE A 64 -14.51 -3.36 -19.01
CA ILE A 64 -15.68 -2.73 -19.64
C ILE A 64 -15.30 -1.92 -20.88
N GLY A 65 -14.03 -1.98 -21.29
CA GLY A 65 -13.49 -1.32 -22.48
C GLY A 65 -13.38 0.20 -22.36
N GLY A 66 -12.30 0.73 -22.91
CA GLY A 66 -12.04 2.14 -23.07
C GLY A 66 -12.92 2.85 -24.10
N VAL A 67 -12.58 4.11 -24.38
CA VAL A 67 -13.18 4.89 -25.48
C VAL A 67 -12.16 5.90 -26.03
N VAL A 68 -12.20 6.14 -27.33
CA VAL A 68 -11.41 7.18 -28.00
C VAL A 68 -12.37 8.24 -28.54
N CYS A 69 -12.06 9.52 -28.30
CA CYS A 69 -12.78 10.68 -28.79
C CYS A 69 -11.85 11.49 -29.70
N HIS A 70 -12.23 11.72 -30.96
CA HIS A 70 -11.41 12.47 -31.92
C HIS A 70 -11.78 13.95 -32.01
N PHE A 71 -10.82 14.79 -32.42
CA PHE A 71 -10.99 16.23 -32.49
C PHE A 71 -10.60 16.82 -33.84
N SER A 72 -11.27 17.91 -34.19
CA SER A 72 -10.86 18.77 -35.30
C SER A 72 -9.53 19.47 -35.00
N THR A 73 -8.87 19.94 -36.06
CA THR A 73 -7.61 20.69 -35.97
C THR A 73 -7.76 21.90 -35.06
N ASN A 74 -6.80 22.07 -34.14
CA ASN A 74 -6.75 23.17 -33.17
C ASN A 74 -8.07 23.40 -32.39
N SER A 75 -8.83 22.34 -32.13
CA SER A 75 -10.10 22.41 -31.41
C SER A 75 -10.15 21.44 -30.23
N SER A 76 -10.84 21.87 -29.18
CA SER A 76 -11.24 21.08 -28.02
C SER A 76 -12.75 20.81 -27.96
N GLU A 77 -13.51 21.21 -28.99
CA GLU A 77 -14.95 20.99 -29.06
C GLU A 77 -15.30 19.52 -29.33
N VAL A 78 -16.22 18.98 -28.53
CA VAL A 78 -16.73 17.61 -28.71
C VAL A 78 -17.89 17.62 -29.71
N HIS A 79 -17.65 17.07 -30.91
CA HIS A 79 -18.65 16.99 -31.97
C HIS A 79 -19.76 15.97 -31.70
N SER A 80 -20.88 16.10 -32.41
CA SER A 80 -22.08 15.26 -32.25
C SER A 80 -21.81 13.76 -32.34
N ASN A 81 -20.97 13.33 -33.27
CA ASN A 81 -20.62 11.93 -33.44
C ASN A 81 -19.85 11.39 -32.23
N GLU A 82 -18.92 12.17 -31.69
CA GLU A 82 -18.14 11.80 -30.50
C GLU A 82 -19.03 11.75 -29.24
N LYS A 83 -20.04 12.63 -29.15
CA LYS A 83 -21.04 12.59 -28.07
C LYS A 83 -21.76 11.25 -28.01
N ILE A 84 -22.13 10.65 -29.15
CA ILE A 84 -22.77 9.33 -29.20
C ILE A 84 -21.87 8.25 -28.61
N VAL A 85 -20.57 8.29 -28.91
CA VAL A 85 -19.58 7.35 -28.37
C VAL A 85 -19.45 7.53 -26.85
N LEU A 86 -19.36 8.77 -26.39
CA LEU A 86 -19.29 9.13 -24.96
C LEU A 86 -20.56 8.75 -24.21
N ASP A 87 -21.74 8.82 -24.83
CA ASP A 87 -23.00 8.41 -24.24
C ASP A 87 -22.99 6.90 -23.95
N SER A 88 -22.57 6.08 -24.91
CA SER A 88 -22.41 4.63 -24.72
C SER A 88 -21.40 4.31 -23.61
N PHE A 89 -20.27 5.02 -23.59
CA PHE A 89 -19.28 4.87 -22.52
C PHE A 89 -19.84 5.24 -21.15
N ALA A 90 -20.57 6.36 -21.04
CA ALA A 90 -21.18 6.80 -19.79
C ALA A 90 -22.19 5.78 -19.21
N HIS A 91 -22.94 5.07 -20.06
CA HIS A 91 -23.81 3.98 -19.61
C HIS A 91 -23.01 2.83 -18.96
N ARG A 92 -21.83 2.48 -19.51
CA ARG A 92 -20.94 1.48 -18.90
C ARG A 92 -20.36 1.97 -17.58
N LEU A 93 -19.96 3.25 -17.51
CA LEU A 93 -19.44 3.85 -16.28
C LEU A 93 -20.47 3.89 -15.15
N LYS A 94 -21.74 4.20 -15.44
CA LYS A 94 -22.82 4.24 -14.43
C LYS A 94 -23.06 2.88 -13.78
N ARG A 95 -22.96 1.79 -14.56
CA ARG A 95 -23.11 0.41 -14.06
C ARG A 95 -21.92 -0.07 -13.25
N ASN A 96 -20.76 0.58 -13.40
CA ASN A 96 -19.50 0.16 -12.79
C ASN A 96 -18.86 1.33 -12.03
N PRO A 97 -19.45 1.84 -10.94
CA PRO A 97 -19.04 3.08 -10.29
C PRO A 97 -17.64 3.04 -9.65
N LYS A 98 -17.11 1.83 -9.37
CA LYS A 98 -15.78 1.63 -8.77
C LYS A 98 -14.63 1.60 -9.78
N ILE A 99 -14.91 1.37 -11.07
CA ILE A 99 -13.87 1.29 -12.10
C ILE A 99 -13.32 2.68 -12.39
N VAL A 100 -12.00 2.80 -12.47
CA VAL A 100 -11.29 4.04 -12.78
C VAL A 100 -10.60 3.95 -14.13
N PHE A 101 -10.33 5.12 -14.70
CA PHE A 101 -9.75 5.23 -16.04
C PHE A 101 -8.62 6.25 -16.05
N THR A 102 -7.58 5.95 -16.81
CA THR A 102 -6.61 6.96 -17.23
C THR A 102 -7.14 7.63 -18.48
N VAL A 103 -7.14 8.97 -18.50
CA VAL A 103 -7.62 9.80 -19.59
C VAL A 103 -6.43 10.56 -20.14
N ILE A 104 -6.06 10.25 -21.37
CA ILE A 104 -4.86 10.79 -22.01
C ILE A 104 -5.29 11.70 -23.16
N GLY A 105 -4.83 12.96 -23.11
CA GLY A 105 -5.05 13.93 -24.17
C GLY A 105 -3.87 13.97 -25.12
N HIS A 106 -4.16 13.96 -26.42
CA HIS A 106 -3.17 13.98 -27.47
C HIS A 106 -3.46 15.07 -28.50
N THR A 107 -2.42 15.51 -29.19
CA THR A 107 -2.49 16.38 -30.36
C THR A 107 -1.75 15.73 -31.53
N ASP A 108 -1.98 16.26 -32.73
CA ASP A 108 -1.00 16.13 -33.81
C ASP A 108 0.22 17.02 -33.52
N GLY A 109 1.23 16.94 -34.38
CA GLY A 109 2.47 17.71 -34.29
C GLY A 109 2.38 19.13 -34.87
N GLN A 110 1.18 19.64 -35.17
CA GLN A 110 0.99 20.99 -35.74
C GLN A 110 0.69 22.02 -34.64
N GLY A 111 1.29 23.21 -34.76
CA GLY A 111 1.18 24.29 -33.77
C GLY A 111 2.12 24.11 -32.57
N ASP A 112 2.03 25.00 -31.59
CA ASP A 112 3.02 25.07 -30.50
C ASP A 112 2.43 24.74 -29.12
N ASN A 113 1.10 24.84 -28.95
CA ASN A 113 0.45 24.75 -27.65
C ASN A 113 -0.16 23.37 -27.35
N HIS A 114 0.64 22.32 -27.50
CA HIS A 114 0.14 20.93 -27.44
C HIS A 114 -0.38 20.52 -26.06
N ILE A 115 0.32 20.91 -24.99
CA ILE A 115 -0.05 20.53 -23.61
C ILE A 115 -1.36 21.19 -23.17
N GLU A 116 -1.53 22.48 -23.45
CA GLU A 116 -2.78 23.17 -23.12
C GLU A 116 -3.95 22.64 -23.94
N LEU A 117 -3.77 22.46 -25.26
CA LEU A 117 -4.84 21.92 -26.11
C LEU A 117 -5.25 20.51 -25.68
N SER A 118 -4.28 19.68 -25.28
CA SER A 118 -4.53 18.38 -24.66
C SER A 118 -5.35 18.51 -23.37
N ARG A 119 -5.02 19.47 -22.50
CA ARG A 119 -5.76 19.75 -21.26
C ARG A 119 -7.19 20.20 -21.54
N GLU A 120 -7.39 21.11 -22.48
CA GLU A 120 -8.70 21.61 -22.90
C GLU A 120 -9.59 20.51 -23.48
N ARG A 121 -9.02 19.61 -24.29
CA ARG A 121 -9.73 18.44 -24.84
C ARG A 121 -10.21 17.51 -23.73
N ILE A 122 -9.33 17.17 -22.79
CA ILE A 122 -9.72 16.37 -21.62
C ILE A 122 -10.81 17.08 -20.82
N ALA A 123 -10.65 18.38 -20.56
CA ALA A 123 -11.63 19.17 -19.82
C ALA A 123 -13.01 19.16 -20.51
N SER A 124 -13.05 19.28 -21.84
CA SER A 124 -14.29 19.29 -22.62
C SER A 124 -15.03 17.94 -22.56
N VAL A 125 -14.31 16.82 -22.69
CA VAL A 125 -14.91 15.48 -22.59
C VAL A 125 -15.39 15.20 -21.16
N LEU A 126 -14.57 15.52 -20.14
CA LEU A 126 -14.94 15.30 -18.75
C LEU A 126 -16.10 16.22 -18.33
N LYS A 127 -16.17 17.46 -18.84
CA LYS A 127 -17.30 18.36 -18.65
C LYS A 127 -18.58 17.76 -19.24
N TYR A 128 -18.52 17.24 -20.46
CA TYR A 128 -19.67 16.55 -21.08
C TYR A 128 -20.16 15.37 -20.23
N LEU A 129 -19.26 14.47 -19.82
CA LEU A 129 -19.58 13.32 -18.97
C LEU A 129 -20.15 13.74 -17.61
N LYS A 130 -19.65 14.82 -17.02
CA LYS A 130 -20.14 15.34 -15.73
C LYS A 130 -21.49 16.02 -15.85
N GLU A 131 -21.67 16.93 -16.81
CA GLU A 131 -22.88 17.76 -16.90
C GLU A 131 -24.07 16.98 -17.44
N ILE A 132 -23.85 16.17 -18.49
CA ILE A 132 -24.91 15.40 -19.16
C ILE A 132 -25.16 14.07 -18.45
N HIS A 133 -24.10 13.36 -18.08
CA HIS A 133 -24.21 12.00 -17.53
C HIS A 133 -24.01 11.89 -16.03
N LYS A 134 -23.66 12.99 -15.34
CA LYS A 134 -23.39 13.00 -13.89
C LYS A 134 -22.28 12.03 -13.49
N ILE A 135 -21.33 11.76 -14.40
CA ILE A 135 -20.15 10.97 -14.09
C ILE A 135 -19.17 11.84 -13.29
N PRO A 136 -18.74 11.43 -12.10
CA PRO A 136 -17.82 12.22 -11.32
C PRO A 136 -16.40 12.22 -11.89
N GLU A 137 -15.79 13.39 -11.92
CA GLU A 137 -14.45 13.62 -12.49
C GLU A 137 -13.34 12.89 -11.72
N PHE A 138 -13.51 12.65 -10.42
CA PHE A 138 -12.52 11.98 -9.56
C PHE A 138 -12.26 10.52 -9.92
N ARG A 139 -13.01 9.94 -10.86
CA ARG A 139 -12.79 8.58 -11.38
C ARG A 139 -11.68 8.50 -12.43
N PHE A 140 -11.15 9.66 -12.82
CA PHE A 140 -10.23 9.78 -13.93
C PHE A 140 -8.86 10.26 -13.46
N VAL A 141 -7.82 9.56 -13.90
CA VAL A 141 -6.43 10.03 -13.84
C VAL A 141 -6.13 10.75 -15.14
N LYS A 142 -5.82 12.05 -15.08
CA LYS A 142 -5.60 12.86 -16.29
C LYS A 142 -4.12 12.91 -16.63
N ILE A 143 -3.81 12.67 -17.90
CA ILE A 143 -2.48 12.77 -18.48
C ILE A 143 -2.53 13.67 -19.71
N TYR A 144 -1.64 14.67 -19.76
CA TYR A 144 -1.59 15.63 -20.85
C TYR A 144 -0.38 15.33 -21.73
N ALA A 145 -0.52 14.41 -22.69
CA ALA A 145 0.61 13.95 -23.49
C ALA A 145 0.98 14.91 -24.65
N GLY A 146 0.05 15.76 -25.09
CA GLY A 146 0.29 16.63 -26.24
C GLY A 146 0.64 15.82 -27.49
N ASN A 147 1.69 16.19 -28.22
CA ASN A 147 2.14 15.53 -29.45
C ASN A 147 3.18 14.42 -29.22
N THR A 148 3.51 14.07 -27.98
CA THR A 148 4.64 13.18 -27.63
C THR A 148 4.36 11.69 -27.88
N MET A 149 3.09 11.31 -28.10
CA MET A 149 2.66 9.93 -28.29
C MET A 149 1.75 9.78 -29.54
N PRO A 150 2.31 10.00 -30.75
CA PRO A 150 1.57 9.80 -32.00
C PRO A 150 1.31 8.31 -32.24
N ILE A 151 0.15 7.99 -32.81
CA ILE A 151 -0.24 6.61 -33.19
C ILE A 151 -0.29 6.41 -34.70
N ALA A 152 -0.14 7.49 -35.48
CA ALA A 152 -0.14 7.46 -36.93
C ALA A 152 0.80 8.54 -37.51
N ASN A 153 1.11 8.41 -38.81
CA ASN A 153 2.01 9.32 -39.51
C ASN A 153 1.43 10.76 -39.56
N ASP A 154 2.09 11.68 -38.86
CA ASP A 154 1.69 13.08 -38.72
C ASP A 154 1.87 13.92 -40.00
N GLU A 155 2.57 13.40 -41.01
CA GLU A 155 2.72 14.05 -42.31
C GLU A 155 1.41 14.01 -43.13
N THR A 156 0.54 13.04 -42.86
CA THR A 156 -0.74 12.87 -43.58
C THR A 156 -1.92 13.42 -42.78
N GLU A 157 -2.91 14.01 -43.45
CA GLU A 157 -4.10 14.50 -42.73
C GLU A 157 -4.86 13.38 -42.01
N ASN A 158 -4.91 12.18 -42.61
CA ASN A 158 -5.51 11.02 -41.97
C ASN A 158 -4.78 10.64 -40.68
N GLY A 159 -3.44 10.63 -40.68
CA GLY A 159 -2.67 10.32 -39.47
C GLY A 159 -2.78 11.41 -38.40
N ARG A 160 -2.75 12.69 -38.78
CA ARG A 160 -2.99 13.79 -37.84
C ARG A 160 -4.36 13.70 -37.18
N ARG A 161 -5.40 13.37 -37.95
CA ARG A 161 -6.76 13.15 -37.41
C ARG A 161 -6.81 12.04 -36.37
N LEU A 162 -6.05 10.96 -36.57
CA LEU A 162 -5.93 9.88 -35.58
C LEU A 162 -5.17 10.35 -34.33
N ASN A 163 -4.13 11.19 -34.50
CA ASN A 163 -3.33 11.71 -33.38
C ASN A 163 -4.13 12.70 -32.51
N ARG A 164 -5.02 13.51 -33.09
CA ARG A 164 -5.91 14.44 -32.37
C ARG A 164 -7.03 13.70 -31.63
N ARG A 165 -6.73 13.18 -30.44
CA ARG A 165 -7.67 12.34 -29.67
C ARG A 165 -7.58 12.55 -28.17
N VAL A 166 -8.63 12.13 -27.47
CA VAL A 166 -8.60 11.80 -26.05
C VAL A 166 -8.94 10.33 -25.92
N GLU A 167 -8.13 9.59 -25.18
CA GLU A 167 -8.30 8.17 -24.94
C GLU A 167 -8.59 7.90 -23.46
N PHE A 168 -9.58 7.04 -23.20
CA PHE A 168 -9.90 6.51 -21.88
C PHE A 168 -9.43 5.07 -21.83
N ILE A 169 -8.44 4.80 -21.00
CA ILE A 169 -7.87 3.47 -20.78
C ILE A 169 -8.34 3.00 -19.41
N GLN A 170 -8.97 1.82 -19.35
CA GLN A 170 -9.34 1.23 -18.06
C GLN A 170 -8.07 0.99 -17.25
N SER A 171 -8.11 1.35 -15.98
CA SER A 171 -6.95 1.27 -15.10
C SER A 171 -7.11 0.16 -14.06
N ASP A 172 -5.99 -0.46 -13.68
CA ASP A 172 -5.90 -1.47 -12.63
C ASP A 172 -5.85 -0.86 -11.21
N TYR A 173 -5.81 0.47 -11.09
CA TYR A 173 -5.82 1.14 -9.80
C TYR A 173 -7.18 1.06 -9.12
N ASP A 174 -7.17 1.12 -7.78
CA ASP A 174 -8.42 1.24 -7.01
C ASP A 174 -8.89 2.70 -6.92
N LEU A 175 -10.20 2.86 -6.67
CA LEU A 175 -10.82 4.17 -6.55
C LEU A 175 -10.18 5.05 -5.45
N PRO A 176 -9.93 4.56 -4.22
CA PRO A 176 -9.22 5.33 -3.20
C PRO A 176 -7.88 5.92 -3.66
N SER A 177 -7.06 5.17 -4.41
CA SER A 177 -5.76 5.64 -4.88
C SER A 177 -5.84 6.78 -5.89
N VAL A 178 -6.86 6.75 -6.77
CA VAL A 178 -7.14 7.83 -7.73
C VAL A 178 -7.67 9.07 -7.01
N PHE A 179 -8.53 8.89 -6.00
CA PHE A 179 -8.96 10.00 -5.14
C PHE A 179 -7.76 10.66 -4.45
N TYR A 180 -6.83 9.87 -3.91
CA TYR A 180 -5.67 10.42 -3.22
C TYR A 180 -4.72 11.14 -4.19
N ARG A 181 -4.51 10.61 -5.41
CA ARG A 181 -3.77 11.35 -6.46
C ARG A 181 -4.42 12.72 -6.74
N ASN A 182 -5.74 12.74 -6.91
CA ASN A 182 -6.48 13.97 -7.18
C ASN A 182 -6.45 14.95 -6.00
N LEU A 183 -6.38 14.44 -4.76
CA LEU A 183 -6.15 15.24 -3.56
C LEU A 183 -4.78 15.94 -3.64
N LEU A 184 -3.70 15.20 -3.88
CA LEU A 184 -2.34 15.75 -3.97
C LEU A 184 -2.25 16.83 -5.05
N LEU A 185 -2.80 16.57 -6.24
CA LEU A 185 -2.85 17.57 -7.32
C LEU A 185 -3.67 18.81 -6.95
N SER A 186 -4.71 18.68 -6.13
CA SER A 186 -5.50 19.85 -5.69
C SER A 186 -4.72 20.69 -4.68
N VAL A 187 -3.98 20.05 -3.78
CA VAL A 187 -3.08 20.74 -2.84
C VAL A 187 -1.95 21.45 -3.57
N GLU A 188 -1.31 20.76 -4.51
CA GLU A 188 -0.22 21.30 -5.33
C GLU A 188 -0.65 22.57 -6.10
N ASN A 189 -1.86 22.56 -6.64
CA ASN A 189 -2.43 23.71 -7.35
C ASN A 189 -2.96 24.83 -6.41
N GLY A 190 -2.86 24.65 -5.09
CA GLY A 190 -3.39 25.60 -4.10
C GLY A 190 -4.92 25.60 -3.95
N ASP A 191 -5.64 24.67 -4.57
CA ASP A 191 -7.11 24.54 -4.48
C ASP A 191 -7.50 23.73 -3.23
N ILE A 192 -7.33 24.36 -2.06
CA ILE A 192 -7.60 23.74 -0.75
C ILE A 192 -9.07 23.36 -0.58
N ASP A 193 -10.00 24.10 -1.16
CA ASP A 193 -11.43 23.77 -1.09
C ASP A 193 -11.77 22.49 -1.86
N ARG A 194 -11.20 22.32 -3.05
CA ARG A 194 -11.33 21.07 -3.79
C ARG A 194 -10.61 19.94 -3.07
N ALA A 195 -9.41 20.18 -2.52
CA ALA A 195 -8.66 19.20 -1.74
C ALA A 195 -9.52 18.65 -0.58
N TYR A 196 -10.17 19.50 0.22
CA TYR A 196 -11.04 19.04 1.31
C TYR A 196 -12.25 18.23 0.84
N LYS A 197 -12.89 18.62 -0.27
CA LYS A 197 -13.99 17.85 -0.87
C LYS A 197 -13.54 16.44 -1.23
N ILE A 198 -12.36 16.32 -1.85
CA ILE A 198 -11.78 15.03 -2.24
C ILE A 198 -11.37 14.23 -0.99
N LEU A 199 -10.70 14.85 -0.02
CA LEU A 199 -10.24 14.20 1.21
C LEU A 199 -11.42 13.61 2.00
N PHE A 200 -12.52 14.34 2.15
CA PHE A 200 -13.68 13.83 2.88
C PHE A 200 -14.37 12.68 2.16
N ALA A 201 -14.37 12.66 0.83
CA ALA A 201 -14.85 11.53 0.05
C ALA A 201 -13.88 10.34 0.13
N TRP A 202 -12.57 10.57 0.07
CA TRP A 202 -11.53 9.55 0.26
C TRP A 202 -11.65 8.87 1.64
N LEU A 203 -11.79 9.66 2.72
CA LEU A 203 -11.99 9.16 4.08
C LEU A 203 -13.27 8.32 4.24
N HIS A 204 -14.24 8.48 3.36
CA HIS A 204 -15.46 7.69 3.37
C HIS A 204 -15.27 6.31 2.71
N ILE A 205 -14.43 6.22 1.67
CA ILE A 205 -14.28 5.01 0.85
C ILE A 205 -13.04 4.17 1.19
N VAL A 206 -12.01 4.77 1.77
CA VAL A 206 -10.75 4.07 2.08
C VAL A 206 -10.89 3.18 3.31
N LYS A 207 -10.20 2.03 3.31
CA LYS A 207 -10.11 1.17 4.50
C LYS A 207 -9.45 1.92 5.66
N ASP A 208 -9.95 1.71 6.86
CA ASP A 208 -9.54 2.42 8.08
C ASP A 208 -8.02 2.42 8.32
N LYS A 209 -7.36 1.29 8.05
CA LYS A 209 -5.90 1.16 8.20
C LYS A 209 -5.08 2.20 7.42
N TYR A 210 -5.60 2.76 6.34
CA TYR A 210 -4.88 3.75 5.53
C TYR A 210 -5.08 5.19 6.02
N LYS A 211 -6.14 5.47 6.79
CA LYS A 211 -6.49 6.84 7.22
C LYS A 211 -5.40 7.47 8.08
N MET A 212 -4.78 6.69 8.97
CA MET A 212 -3.66 7.15 9.79
C MET A 212 -2.43 7.50 8.94
N LEU A 213 -2.17 6.79 7.85
CA LEU A 213 -1.01 7.08 6.98
C LEU A 213 -1.11 8.47 6.36
N MET A 214 -2.30 8.83 5.85
CA MET A 214 -2.58 10.16 5.31
C MET A 214 -2.31 11.26 6.34
N TYR A 215 -2.61 11.02 7.61
CA TYR A 215 -2.38 12.00 8.66
C TYR A 215 -0.91 12.43 8.79
N PHE A 216 0.03 11.58 8.38
CA PHE A 216 1.46 11.85 8.41
C PHE A 216 2.06 12.27 7.07
N ASP A 217 1.24 12.40 6.02
CA ASP A 217 1.70 12.79 4.69
C ASP A 217 2.14 14.27 4.68
N PRO A 218 3.42 14.59 4.40
CA PRO A 218 3.91 15.96 4.36
C PRO A 218 3.38 16.73 3.14
N ARG A 219 2.98 16.04 2.07
CA ARG A 219 2.51 16.67 0.82
C ARG A 219 1.17 17.38 0.99
N ILE A 220 0.43 17.11 2.07
CA ILE A 220 -0.84 17.77 2.40
C ILE A 220 -0.74 18.75 3.58
N GLU A 221 0.48 19.12 4.00
CA GLU A 221 0.71 19.98 5.17
C GLU A 221 -0.05 21.31 5.09
N ALA A 222 -0.19 21.88 3.90
CA ALA A 222 -0.95 23.11 3.66
C ALA A 222 -2.39 23.05 4.17
N MET A 223 -3.00 21.85 4.18
CA MET A 223 -4.37 21.66 4.66
C MET A 223 -4.48 21.71 6.19
N ARG A 224 -3.41 21.38 6.94
CA ARG A 224 -3.46 21.21 8.41
C ARG A 224 -3.71 22.51 9.16
N LYS A 225 -3.45 23.66 8.52
CA LYS A 225 -3.68 25.00 9.08
C LYS A 225 -5.14 25.44 8.98
N ASP A 226 -5.97 24.74 8.19
CA ASP A 226 -7.38 25.05 8.00
C ASP A 226 -8.24 24.45 9.12
N GLN A 227 -9.25 25.19 9.58
CA GLN A 227 -10.18 24.77 10.64
C GLN A 227 -10.88 23.42 10.36
N ARG A 228 -11.05 23.05 9.08
CA ARG A 228 -11.66 21.77 8.67
C ARG A 228 -10.80 20.57 9.05
N TRP A 229 -9.51 20.76 9.34
CA TRP A 229 -8.60 19.69 9.76
C TRP A 229 -9.06 19.00 11.07
N GLU A 230 -9.76 19.73 11.95
CA GLU A 230 -10.34 19.13 13.15
C GLU A 230 -11.34 18.02 12.81
N GLN A 231 -12.12 18.20 11.73
CA GLN A 231 -13.07 17.18 11.26
C GLN A 231 -12.34 15.97 10.67
N VAL A 232 -11.21 16.17 10.01
CA VAL A 232 -10.34 15.09 9.52
C VAL A 232 -9.85 14.25 10.71
N THR A 233 -9.31 14.91 11.73
CA THR A 233 -8.83 14.27 12.96
C THR A 233 -9.93 13.47 13.65
N LYS A 234 -11.14 14.05 13.78
CA LYS A 234 -12.32 13.36 14.34
C LYS A 234 -12.69 12.10 13.56
N ARG A 235 -12.67 12.16 12.22
CA ARG A 235 -12.98 11.00 11.35
C ARG A 235 -11.93 9.90 11.46
N ILE A 236 -10.65 10.24 11.64
CA ILE A 236 -9.59 9.26 11.86
C ILE A 236 -9.76 8.61 13.23
N LYS A 237 -9.99 9.37 14.30
CA LYS A 237 -10.25 8.77 15.63
C LYS A 237 -11.42 7.80 15.61
N LYS A 238 -12.50 8.16 14.90
CA LYS A 238 -13.69 7.32 14.72
C LYS A 238 -13.39 5.95 14.08
N SER A 239 -12.31 5.82 13.30
CA SER A 239 -11.96 4.54 12.67
C SER A 239 -11.48 3.47 13.66
N TYR A 240 -11.26 3.84 14.93
CA TYR A 240 -10.84 2.94 15.99
C TYR A 240 -12.00 2.52 16.91
N ASP A 241 -13.19 3.14 16.79
CA ASP A 241 -14.33 2.96 17.73
C ASP A 241 -14.80 1.51 17.86
N ASN A 242 -14.58 0.68 16.85
CA ASN A 242 -14.96 -0.73 16.84
C ASN A 242 -13.96 -1.65 17.58
N LEU A 243 -12.84 -1.11 18.06
CA LEU A 243 -11.83 -1.85 18.82
C LEU A 243 -12.17 -1.84 20.31
N ILE A 244 -11.69 -2.83 21.06
CA ILE A 244 -11.93 -2.94 22.51
C ILE A 244 -11.29 -1.75 23.26
N ARG A 245 -10.14 -1.26 22.77
CA ARG A 245 -9.38 -0.17 23.40
C ARG A 245 -9.08 0.94 22.38
N PRO A 246 -10.09 1.72 21.96
CA PRO A 246 -9.97 2.63 20.82
C PRO A 246 -8.94 3.74 21.05
N GLU A 247 -8.92 4.36 22.23
CA GLU A 247 -7.95 5.42 22.56
C GLU A 247 -6.52 4.89 22.55
N LEU A 248 -6.28 3.72 23.17
CA LEU A 248 -4.97 3.09 23.17
C LEU A 248 -4.55 2.71 21.75
N ALA A 249 -5.47 2.16 20.94
CA ALA A 249 -5.20 1.81 19.56
C ALA A 249 -4.78 3.02 18.73
N PHE A 250 -5.52 4.14 18.83
CA PHE A 250 -5.17 5.38 18.16
C PHE A 250 -3.78 5.90 18.57
N THR A 251 -3.49 5.91 19.87
CA THR A 251 -2.18 6.34 20.39
C THR A 251 -1.05 5.45 19.87
N LEU A 252 -1.18 4.13 19.98
CA LEU A 252 -0.16 3.19 19.53
C LEU A 252 0.02 3.23 18.01
N ASP A 253 -1.03 3.43 17.23
CA ASP A 253 -0.91 3.56 15.78
C ASP A 253 -0.20 4.86 15.35
N SER A 254 -0.44 5.94 16.10
CA SER A 254 0.24 7.22 15.90
C SER A 254 1.73 7.07 16.21
N LEU A 255 2.08 6.36 17.28
CA LEU A 255 3.47 6.04 17.62
C LEU A 255 4.11 5.12 16.59
N TRP A 256 3.36 4.17 16.03
CA TRP A 256 3.85 3.31 14.96
C TRP A 256 4.27 4.14 13.75
N ALA A 257 3.46 5.14 13.37
CA ALA A 257 3.81 6.01 12.28
C ALA A 257 5.06 6.84 12.60
N GLU A 258 5.14 7.43 13.80
CA GLU A 258 6.33 8.16 14.25
C GLU A 258 7.60 7.30 14.25
N ASP A 259 7.53 6.05 14.71
CA ASP A 259 8.63 5.08 14.70
C ASP A 259 9.05 4.71 13.28
N GLN A 260 8.09 4.60 12.36
CA GLN A 260 8.35 4.17 10.99
C GLN A 260 8.70 5.32 10.03
N LYS A 261 8.59 6.59 10.45
CA LYS A 261 9.00 7.78 9.66
C LYS A 261 10.38 7.65 9.00
N PRO A 262 11.47 7.33 9.72
CA PRO A 262 12.80 7.19 9.10
C PRO A 262 12.99 5.86 8.35
N ARG A 263 11.95 5.03 8.25
CA ARG A 263 12.01 3.65 7.77
C ARG A 263 10.99 3.43 6.66
N THR A 264 9.86 2.79 6.97
CA THR A 264 8.91 2.30 5.96
C THR A 264 7.73 3.23 5.72
N LEU A 265 7.53 4.27 6.54
CA LEU A 265 6.34 5.11 6.44
C LEU A 265 6.25 5.82 5.09
N ARG A 266 7.39 6.32 4.58
CA ARG A 266 7.50 6.95 3.25
C ARG A 266 6.77 6.14 2.18
N TYR A 267 7.21 4.90 1.97
CA TYR A 267 6.66 4.01 0.95
C TYR A 267 5.19 3.71 1.16
N ARG A 268 4.72 3.66 2.42
CA ARG A 268 3.31 3.39 2.72
C ARG A 268 2.42 4.58 2.39
N ILE A 269 2.93 5.80 2.53
CA ILE A 269 2.23 7.03 2.17
C ILE A 269 2.24 7.25 0.66
N GLU A 270 3.36 6.99 -0.01
CA GLU A 270 3.47 7.04 -1.48
C GLU A 270 2.47 6.06 -2.14
N ASN A 271 2.29 4.88 -1.56
CA ASN A 271 1.30 3.89 -2.04
C ASN A 271 -0.17 4.27 -1.75
N LEU A 272 -0.45 5.43 -1.14
CA LEU A 272 -1.83 5.92 -1.02
C LEU A 272 -2.35 6.50 -2.34
N ASN A 273 -1.48 7.01 -3.21
CA ASN A 273 -1.88 7.54 -4.52
C ASN A 273 -1.62 6.56 -5.66
N THR A 274 -2.38 6.73 -6.73
CA THR A 274 -2.00 6.26 -8.05
C THR A 274 -0.70 6.95 -8.51
N TYR A 275 0.27 6.14 -8.93
CA TYR A 275 1.56 6.56 -9.50
C TYR A 275 1.77 5.85 -10.84
N ILE A 276 1.82 6.62 -11.93
CA ILE A 276 2.00 6.13 -13.30
C ILE A 276 3.44 6.43 -13.71
N LYS A 277 4.30 5.41 -13.63
CA LYS A 277 5.75 5.56 -13.78
C LYS A 277 6.14 6.35 -15.04
N GLU A 278 5.50 6.05 -16.16
CA GLU A 278 5.79 6.67 -17.47
C GLU A 278 5.62 8.20 -17.47
N PHE A 279 4.78 8.75 -16.59
CA PHE A 279 4.48 10.19 -16.52
C PHE A 279 4.91 10.86 -15.21
N ASP A 280 5.13 10.08 -14.15
CA ASP A 280 5.39 10.58 -12.80
C ASP A 280 6.85 10.42 -12.37
N GLU A 281 7.65 9.62 -13.07
CA GLU A 281 9.06 9.40 -12.75
C GLU A 281 9.87 10.69 -12.85
N GLY A 282 10.64 10.97 -11.79
CA GLY A 282 11.47 12.18 -11.67
C GLY A 282 10.75 13.43 -11.20
N ASP A 283 9.42 13.39 -10.99
CA ASP A 283 8.69 14.54 -10.49
C ASP A 283 8.56 14.52 -8.95
N PRO A 284 9.21 15.45 -8.23
CA PRO A 284 9.35 15.40 -6.77
C PRO A 284 8.03 15.62 -6.02
N LYS A 285 6.97 16.12 -6.67
CA LYS A 285 5.66 16.30 -6.00
C LYS A 285 5.03 14.97 -5.56
N TRP A 286 5.47 13.86 -6.16
CA TRP A 286 5.02 12.53 -5.81
C TRP A 286 5.83 11.90 -4.67
N ASP A 287 7.03 12.41 -4.39
CA ASP A 287 7.91 11.86 -3.37
C ASP A 287 7.51 12.30 -1.97
N VAL A 288 7.55 11.36 -1.02
CA VAL A 288 7.38 11.67 0.40
C VAL A 288 8.75 11.86 1.02
N PHE A 289 9.03 13.08 1.48
CA PHE A 289 10.29 13.42 2.13
C PHE A 289 10.07 13.74 3.62
N PHE A 290 10.84 13.07 4.47
CA PHE A 290 10.93 13.38 5.89
C PHE A 290 12.36 13.83 6.21
N GLU A 291 12.53 15.07 6.66
CA GLU A 291 13.82 15.58 7.11
C GLU A 291 14.20 14.96 8.46
N ILE A 292 15.00 13.89 8.44
CA ILE A 292 15.42 13.16 9.65
C ILE A 292 16.91 12.82 9.56
N SER A 293 17.71 13.33 10.50
CA SER A 293 19.12 12.95 10.66
C SER A 293 19.28 11.65 11.45
N SER A 294 20.44 10.99 11.35
CA SER A 294 20.75 9.77 12.11
C SER A 294 20.62 9.95 13.63
N ASP A 295 21.14 11.07 14.16
CA ASP A 295 21.07 11.37 15.59
C ASP A 295 19.62 11.60 16.03
N SER A 296 18.79 12.16 15.14
CA SER A 296 17.35 12.30 15.36
C SER A 296 16.65 10.94 15.43
N VAL A 297 17.10 9.92 14.67
CA VAL A 297 16.52 8.57 14.74
C VAL A 297 16.78 7.93 16.10
N ILE A 298 18.03 7.96 16.59
CA ILE A 298 18.38 7.35 17.90
C ILE A 298 17.62 8.02 19.04
N TYR A 299 17.59 9.35 19.03
CA TYR A 299 16.84 10.12 20.03
C TYR A 299 15.34 9.78 19.98
N ARG A 300 14.76 9.75 18.77
CA ARG A 300 13.35 9.41 18.54
C ARG A 300 13.00 8.01 19.02
N ASP A 301 13.79 7.01 18.65
CA ASP A 301 13.59 5.62 19.09
C ASP A 301 13.58 5.53 20.61
N SER A 302 14.48 6.28 21.28
CA SER A 302 14.54 6.35 22.75
C SER A 302 13.28 7.00 23.35
N GLN A 303 12.80 8.11 22.80
CA GLN A 303 11.58 8.77 23.29
C GLN A 303 10.32 7.92 23.07
N ILE A 304 10.21 7.27 21.91
CA ILE A 304 9.09 6.37 21.61
C ILE A 304 9.14 5.17 22.55
N PHE A 305 10.31 4.59 22.78
CA PHE A 305 10.48 3.48 23.72
C PHE A 305 10.05 3.88 25.14
N LEU A 306 10.48 5.02 25.67
CA LEU A 306 10.07 5.48 27.01
C LEU A 306 8.55 5.63 27.14
N PHE A 307 7.90 6.14 26.09
CA PHE A 307 6.44 6.25 26.08
C PHE A 307 5.78 4.87 26.05
N VAL A 308 6.23 3.98 25.17
CA VAL A 308 5.71 2.62 25.04
C VAL A 308 5.92 1.82 26.33
N ASP A 309 7.07 1.95 26.96
CA ASP A 309 7.40 1.29 28.23
C ASP A 309 6.43 1.71 29.33
N SER A 310 6.17 3.02 29.45
CA SER A 310 5.15 3.56 30.35
C SER A 310 3.74 3.03 30.02
N VAL A 311 3.38 2.91 28.74
CA VAL A 311 2.09 2.31 28.35
C VAL A 311 2.03 0.86 28.80
N VAL A 312 3.05 0.05 28.55
CA VAL A 312 3.05 -1.38 28.94
C VAL A 312 3.01 -1.54 30.45
N ALA A 313 3.76 -0.74 31.20
CA ALA A 313 3.75 -0.76 32.67
C ALA A 313 2.34 -0.45 33.24
N ASN A 314 1.61 0.49 32.64
CA ASN A 314 0.30 0.93 33.15
C ASN A 314 -0.88 0.13 32.58
N LYS A 315 -0.76 -0.40 31.37
CA LYS A 315 -1.88 -0.94 30.57
C LYS A 315 -1.69 -2.40 30.14
N GLY A 316 -0.54 -3.00 30.46
CA GLY A 316 -0.12 -4.32 30.00
C GLY A 316 0.32 -4.31 28.54
N TRP A 317 0.97 -5.41 28.12
CA TRP A 317 1.32 -5.59 26.71
C TRP A 317 0.05 -5.71 25.85
N PRO A 318 -0.12 -4.86 24.83
CA PRO A 318 -1.37 -4.78 24.07
C PRO A 318 -1.62 -6.05 23.26
N LYS A 319 -2.88 -6.48 23.24
CA LYS A 319 -3.35 -7.62 22.45
C LYS A 319 -3.80 -7.18 21.06
N ILE A 320 -3.53 -7.98 20.03
CA ILE A 320 -4.01 -7.72 18.66
C ILE A 320 -5.53 -7.59 18.63
N SER A 321 -6.27 -8.43 19.37
CA SER A 321 -7.73 -8.36 19.45
C SER A 321 -8.24 -7.07 20.10
N GLU A 322 -7.44 -6.42 20.95
CA GLU A 322 -7.84 -5.21 21.67
C GLU A 322 -7.61 -3.93 20.88
N VAL A 323 -6.46 -3.84 20.20
CA VAL A 323 -5.99 -2.60 19.57
C VAL A 323 -5.75 -2.74 18.07
N GLY A 324 -5.88 -3.93 17.51
CA GLY A 324 -5.54 -4.23 16.12
C GLY A 324 -4.06 -4.56 15.91
N PRO A 325 -3.71 -5.12 14.74
CA PRO A 325 -2.38 -5.69 14.49
C PRO A 325 -1.27 -4.64 14.40
N ARG A 326 -1.49 -3.54 13.67
CA ARG A 326 -0.48 -2.49 13.51
C ARG A 326 -0.22 -1.71 14.82
N PRO A 327 -1.26 -1.32 15.60
CA PRO A 327 -1.03 -0.70 16.91
C PRO A 327 -0.32 -1.62 17.89
N ALA A 328 -0.68 -2.92 17.97
CA ALA A 328 0.03 -3.86 18.83
C ALA A 328 1.52 -4.01 18.46
N LYS A 329 1.83 -3.94 17.17
CA LYS A 329 3.20 -4.08 16.63
C LYS A 329 4.17 -2.98 17.09
N VAL A 330 3.71 -1.76 17.39
CA VAL A 330 4.62 -0.67 17.77
C VAL A 330 5.41 -0.99 19.03
N VAL A 331 4.80 -1.71 19.97
CA VAL A 331 5.44 -2.01 21.26
C VAL A 331 6.67 -2.87 21.03
N PHE A 332 6.53 -3.91 20.20
CA PHE A 332 7.64 -4.74 19.74
C PHE A 332 8.73 -3.90 19.02
N LEU A 333 8.34 -3.03 18.08
CA LEU A 333 9.28 -2.24 17.30
C LEU A 333 10.08 -1.28 18.19
N ALA A 334 9.40 -0.51 19.03
CA ALA A 334 10.03 0.45 19.93
C ALA A 334 10.99 -0.22 20.91
N THR A 335 10.62 -1.36 21.50
CA THR A 335 11.52 -2.14 22.37
C THR A 335 12.72 -2.69 21.60
N THR A 336 12.53 -3.15 20.36
CA THR A 336 13.63 -3.69 19.55
C THR A 336 14.61 -2.60 19.10
N HIS A 337 14.10 -1.40 18.77
CA HIS A 337 14.90 -0.27 18.32
C HIS A 337 15.66 0.44 19.46
N SER A 338 15.16 0.38 20.70
CA SER A 338 15.82 1.00 21.86
C SER A 338 17.19 0.38 22.18
N ASN A 339 17.43 -0.87 21.78
CA ASN A 339 18.59 -1.67 22.15
C ASN A 339 18.78 -1.84 23.67
N ASP A 340 17.73 -1.59 24.46
CA ASP A 340 17.76 -1.81 25.90
C ASP A 340 17.66 -3.31 26.19
N THR A 341 18.78 -3.90 26.58
CA THR A 341 18.86 -5.34 26.88
C THR A 341 18.06 -5.74 28.11
N THR A 342 17.83 -4.83 29.06
CA THR A 342 17.02 -5.08 30.25
C THR A 342 15.55 -5.16 29.85
N ALA A 343 15.08 -4.19 29.08
CA ALA A 343 13.71 -4.16 28.58
C ALA A 343 13.43 -5.36 27.65
N LEU A 344 14.33 -5.65 26.71
CA LEU A 344 14.22 -6.84 25.85
C LEU A 344 14.12 -8.12 26.69
N SER A 345 15.01 -8.31 27.66
CA SER A 345 15.00 -9.50 28.51
C SER A 345 13.72 -9.62 29.34
N GLY A 346 13.15 -8.49 29.81
CA GLY A 346 11.90 -8.47 30.57
C GLY A 346 10.67 -8.74 29.71
N TYR A 347 10.65 -8.25 28.46
CA TYR A 347 9.48 -8.33 27.59
C TYR A 347 9.39 -9.60 26.75
N ILE A 348 10.50 -10.28 26.43
CA ILE A 348 10.51 -11.51 25.64
C ILE A 348 9.53 -12.58 26.19
N PRO A 349 9.52 -12.92 27.50
CA PRO A 349 8.57 -13.89 28.04
C PRO A 349 7.10 -13.46 27.92
N ILE A 350 6.84 -12.15 28.00
CA ILE A 350 5.49 -11.60 27.85
C ILE A 350 5.03 -11.75 26.40
N VAL A 351 5.90 -11.42 25.44
CA VAL A 351 5.61 -11.58 24.01
C VAL A 351 5.42 -13.04 23.63
N GLU A 352 6.21 -13.96 24.21
CA GLU A 352 6.04 -15.40 24.02
C GLU A 352 4.64 -15.86 24.45
N SER A 353 4.22 -15.47 25.65
CA SER A 353 2.88 -15.74 26.17
C SER A 353 1.80 -15.19 25.24
N ARG A 354 1.96 -13.96 24.74
CA ARG A 354 1.02 -13.36 23.76
C ARG A 354 1.00 -14.10 22.43
N CYS A 355 2.14 -14.64 21.96
CA CYS A 355 2.16 -15.45 20.75
C CYS A 355 1.40 -16.77 20.94
N MET A 356 1.55 -17.42 22.10
CA MET A 356 0.79 -18.62 22.46
C MET A 356 -0.73 -18.35 22.55
N GLU A 357 -1.13 -17.16 22.97
CA GLU A 357 -2.53 -16.70 22.97
C GLU A 357 -3.05 -16.33 21.58
N GLY A 358 -2.19 -16.24 20.55
CA GLY A 358 -2.55 -15.71 19.23
C GLY A 358 -2.72 -14.18 19.19
N GLU A 359 -2.18 -13.50 20.19
CA GLU A 359 -2.28 -12.04 20.41
C GLU A 359 -0.98 -11.29 20.07
N ALA A 360 0.03 -11.99 19.54
CA ALA A 360 1.24 -11.46 18.94
C ALA A 360 1.76 -12.42 17.85
N GLU A 361 2.58 -11.91 16.93
CA GLU A 361 3.18 -12.75 15.88
C GLU A 361 4.52 -13.34 16.32
N TRP A 362 4.72 -14.64 16.09
CA TRP A 362 5.96 -15.35 16.40
C TRP A 362 7.21 -14.76 15.74
N TYR A 363 7.06 -14.17 14.55
CA TYR A 363 8.15 -13.46 13.87
C TYR A 363 8.72 -12.32 14.73
N TRP A 364 7.86 -11.62 15.48
CA TRP A 364 8.27 -10.52 16.36
C TRP A 364 9.01 -11.05 17.59
N TYR A 365 8.49 -12.12 18.21
CA TYR A 365 9.20 -12.82 19.29
C TYR A 365 10.62 -13.23 18.87
N ALA A 366 10.73 -13.93 17.73
CA ALA A 366 12.02 -14.39 17.20
C ALA A 366 12.99 -13.22 16.96
N THR A 367 12.48 -12.11 16.44
CA THR A 367 13.27 -10.90 16.19
C THR A 367 13.79 -10.27 17.49
N MET A 368 12.95 -10.15 18.52
CA MET A 368 13.38 -9.65 19.84
C MET A 368 14.41 -10.57 20.49
N TYR A 369 14.18 -11.88 20.42
CA TYR A 369 15.09 -12.89 20.98
C TYR A 369 16.48 -12.79 20.35
N ASP A 370 16.55 -12.84 19.02
CA ASP A 370 17.83 -12.73 18.31
C ASP A 370 18.47 -11.34 18.47
N ARG A 371 17.66 -10.27 18.56
CA ARG A 371 18.18 -8.92 18.85
C ARG A 371 18.88 -8.88 20.20
N LEU A 372 18.26 -9.44 21.25
CA LEU A 372 18.87 -9.54 22.57
C LEU A 372 20.16 -10.37 22.54
N ALA A 373 20.15 -11.51 21.84
CA ALA A 373 21.33 -12.37 21.70
C ALA A 373 22.49 -11.61 21.04
N THR A 374 22.24 -10.97 19.90
CA THR A 374 23.26 -10.22 19.16
C THR A 374 23.79 -9.02 19.94
N LEU A 375 22.95 -8.28 20.68
CA LEU A 375 23.40 -7.20 21.57
C LEU A 375 24.27 -7.70 22.72
N LYS A 376 24.08 -8.94 23.16
CA LYS A 376 24.93 -9.62 24.16
C LYS A 376 26.17 -10.28 23.55
N GLY A 377 26.39 -10.15 22.23
CA GLY A 377 27.49 -10.82 21.53
C GLY A 377 27.32 -12.34 21.41
N LEU A 378 26.11 -12.84 21.61
CA LEU A 378 25.77 -14.26 21.52
C LEU A 378 25.25 -14.62 20.12
N PRO A 379 25.43 -15.88 19.69
CA PRO A 379 24.79 -16.35 18.47
C PRO A 379 23.27 -16.31 18.60
N GLN A 380 22.58 -16.10 17.48
CA GLN A 380 21.14 -15.98 17.39
C GLN A 380 20.48 -17.33 17.08
N LYS A 381 19.24 -17.52 17.52
CA LYS A 381 18.52 -18.79 17.36
C LYS A 381 17.76 -18.86 16.06
N TYR A 382 17.01 -17.81 15.69
CA TYR A 382 16.08 -17.84 14.57
C TYR A 382 16.63 -17.21 13.29
N GLY A 383 17.80 -16.56 13.33
CA GLY A 383 18.43 -16.00 12.14
C GLY A 383 17.72 -14.76 11.60
N THR A 384 17.19 -13.90 12.46
CA THR A 384 16.47 -12.67 12.06
C THR A 384 17.37 -11.42 11.96
N GLN A 385 18.56 -11.45 12.55
CA GLN A 385 19.49 -10.32 12.60
C GLN A 385 20.59 -10.44 11.53
N TYR A 386 20.84 -9.32 10.85
CA TYR A 386 21.88 -9.18 9.85
C TYR A 386 22.72 -7.92 10.14
N ARG A 387 24.00 -7.96 9.81
CA ARG A 387 24.87 -6.78 9.77
C ARG A 387 25.07 -6.31 8.33
N LEU A 388 25.13 -5.00 8.13
CA LEU A 388 25.53 -4.42 6.85
C LEU A 388 27.06 -4.50 6.75
N LEU A 389 27.56 -5.01 5.62
CA LEU A 389 28.99 -5.16 5.36
C LEU A 389 29.64 -3.89 4.76
N GLY A 390 28.85 -2.84 4.48
CA GLY A 390 29.30 -1.66 3.75
C GLY A 390 29.48 -1.92 2.25
N GLY A 391 29.67 -0.85 1.48
CA GLY A 391 29.79 -0.88 0.01
C GLY A 391 28.50 -0.52 -0.75
N HIS A 392 28.62 -0.27 -2.05
CA HIS A 392 27.51 0.18 -2.92
C HIS A 392 26.34 -0.82 -3.04
N ASP A 393 26.57 -2.10 -2.72
CA ASP A 393 25.61 -3.19 -2.97
C ASP A 393 24.69 -3.51 -1.78
N ASN A 394 24.77 -2.78 -0.65
CA ASN A 394 23.98 -3.06 0.56
C ASN A 394 24.06 -4.54 1.02
N LYS A 395 25.21 -5.20 0.82
CA LYS A 395 25.40 -6.61 1.21
C LYS A 395 25.18 -6.77 2.71
N LYS A 396 24.39 -7.79 3.05
CA LYS A 396 24.05 -8.16 4.42
C LYS A 396 24.69 -9.50 4.76
N GLU A 397 25.29 -9.57 5.93
CA GLU A 397 25.80 -10.81 6.52
C GLU A 397 24.91 -11.22 7.69
N LEU A 398 24.54 -12.49 7.76
CA LEU A 398 23.76 -13.05 8.86
C LEU A 398 24.63 -13.11 10.12
N PHE A 399 24.12 -12.65 11.27
CA PHE A 399 24.83 -12.86 12.54
C PHE A 399 24.98 -14.37 12.87
N PRO A 400 26.03 -14.78 13.61
CA PRO A 400 26.28 -16.19 13.92
C PRO A 400 25.05 -16.90 14.48
N LEU A 401 24.78 -18.12 14.01
CA LEU A 401 23.65 -18.95 14.47
C LEU A 401 24.06 -19.83 15.64
N GLU A 402 23.14 -20.07 16.59
CA GLU A 402 23.35 -21.00 17.72
C GLU A 402 23.65 -22.41 17.20
N ASP A 403 22.89 -22.86 16.19
CA ASP A 403 23.10 -24.12 15.49
C ASP A 403 22.57 -24.00 14.05
N LYS A 404 23.49 -23.98 13.07
CA LYS A 404 23.15 -23.92 11.64
C LYS A 404 22.27 -25.09 11.19
N SER A 405 22.41 -26.28 11.81
CA SER A 405 21.63 -27.45 11.40
C SER A 405 20.18 -27.41 11.91
N LYS A 406 19.90 -26.62 12.95
CA LYS A 406 18.59 -26.57 13.62
C LYS A 406 17.77 -25.30 13.37
N VAL A 407 18.38 -24.23 12.83
CA VAL A 407 17.68 -22.94 12.66
C VAL A 407 16.34 -23.07 11.91
N ASN A 408 16.30 -23.86 10.84
CA ASN A 408 15.06 -24.05 10.07
C ASN A 408 14.04 -24.94 10.79
N GLU A 409 14.49 -25.88 11.63
CA GLU A 409 13.61 -26.64 12.53
C GLU A 409 12.96 -25.71 13.57
N TRP A 410 13.75 -24.83 14.21
CA TRP A 410 13.24 -23.88 15.19
C TRP A 410 12.28 -22.87 14.57
N ARG A 411 12.59 -22.35 13.38
CA ARG A 411 11.70 -21.46 12.62
C ARG A 411 10.39 -22.15 12.27
N ALA A 412 10.44 -23.41 11.81
CA ALA A 412 9.24 -24.18 11.49
C ALA A 412 8.32 -24.38 12.71
N LYS A 413 8.88 -24.63 13.91
CA LYS A 413 8.11 -24.79 15.15
C LYS A 413 7.25 -23.58 15.51
N ILE A 414 7.67 -22.39 15.09
CA ILE A 414 6.96 -21.13 15.36
C ILE A 414 6.32 -20.55 14.08
N GLY A 415 6.20 -21.34 13.01
CA GLY A 415 5.53 -20.97 11.78
C GLY A 415 6.28 -19.96 10.89
N MET A 416 7.60 -19.83 11.06
CA MET A 416 8.43 -18.97 10.21
C MET A 416 8.97 -19.73 8.99
N PRO A 417 9.11 -19.07 7.82
CA PRO A 417 9.71 -19.68 6.63
C PRO A 417 11.19 -20.00 6.85
N PRO A 418 11.78 -21.01 6.20
CA PRO A 418 13.20 -21.32 6.34
C PRO A 418 14.10 -20.18 5.81
N ILE A 419 15.37 -20.17 6.23
CA ILE A 419 16.42 -19.30 5.68
C ILE A 419 17.50 -20.12 4.99
N ARG A 420 18.20 -19.48 4.06
CA ARG A 420 19.45 -19.98 3.48
C ARG A 420 20.60 -19.71 4.46
N ILE A 421 21.53 -20.65 4.55
CA ILE A 421 22.61 -20.70 5.56
C ILE A 421 23.97 -20.85 4.86
N ASP A 422 24.02 -20.48 3.58
CA ASP A 422 25.18 -20.60 2.69
C ASP A 422 26.42 -19.88 3.22
#